data_AF-A0A662WJT8-F1
#
_entry.id   AF-A0A662WJT8-F1
#
_cell.length_a   1.000
_cell.length_b   1.000
_cell.length_c   1.000
_cell.angle_alpha   90.00
_cell.angle_beta   90.00
_cell.angle_gamma   90.00
#
_symmetry.space_group_name_H-M   'P 1'
#
loop_
_entity.id
_entity.type
_entity.pdbx_description
1 polymer ?
#
loop_
_entity_poly.entity_id
_entity_poly.type
_entity_poly.pdbx_seq_one_letter_code
_entity_poly.pdbx_strand_id
1 'polypeptide(L)'
;MSYHTALSIVIALVDALESQYLPAILALPSRACVIPLSSIDASTSNGKDGMGSSRLDDDPEAEQIEVSFSDMLLQAVDEDLEQSLQEEARLIMTINSAFMSGEFVRTLEGKIDAFSSTSFPTDVPILECLPTSIHDMSEAFRSIVANEVQEVLSRTLRKRLPQVIQRQMAEQFQYVLTASQYDVFGSQGSPLQRLLEQEVMKNRELRRYERALCNAPFEDLIEAVVQDLTSWLENALLASRKPCNDLGALQLEREVTDMLARVSTLVPQKSLRAAFTRLFQIVLILNLLQPTHVLDYLASVREELSMETIETLLRMRVDFKPENVARAMDQMAKADAKAKTLGARGRPS
;
A
#
# COMPACT_ATOMS: atom_id res chain seq x y z
N MET A 1 33.02 33.08 14.01
CA MET A 1 33.11 32.58 12.63
C MET A 1 32.50 33.64 11.72
N SER A 2 33.06 33.93 10.55
CA SER A 2 32.45 34.93 9.64
C SER A 2 31.24 34.34 8.91
N TYR A 3 30.23 35.15 8.60
CA TYR A 3 29.03 34.73 7.85
C TYR A 3 29.41 34.04 6.53
N HIS A 4 30.32 34.64 5.75
CA HIS A 4 30.78 34.07 4.48
C HIS A 4 31.51 32.74 4.63
N THR A 5 32.27 32.54 5.71
CA THR A 5 32.89 31.25 6.01
C THR A 5 31.84 30.19 6.32
N ALA A 6 30.84 30.53 7.14
CA ALA A 6 29.74 29.61 7.45
C ALA A 6 28.95 29.24 6.20
N LEU A 7 28.57 30.23 5.39
CA LEU A 7 27.87 30.02 4.12
C LEU A 7 28.68 29.13 3.17
N SER A 8 29.99 29.36 3.01
CA SER A 8 30.85 28.54 2.15
C SER A 8 30.92 27.07 2.61
N ILE A 9 30.95 26.84 3.93
CA ILE A 9 30.92 25.49 4.50
C ILE A 9 29.59 24.81 4.21
N VAL A 10 28.46 25.50 4.42
CA VAL A 10 27.13 24.93 4.17
C VAL A 10 26.93 24.63 2.67
N ILE A 11 27.36 25.51 1.78
CA ILE A 11 27.33 25.27 0.33
C ILE A 11 28.11 23.99 -0.02
N ALA A 12 29.33 23.82 0.50
CA ALA A 12 30.13 22.62 0.25
C ALA A 12 29.48 21.34 0.81
N LEU A 13 28.78 21.43 1.94
CA LEU A 13 28.04 20.30 2.51
C LEU A 13 26.84 19.91 1.64
N VAL A 14 26.05 20.88 1.18
CA VAL A 14 24.89 20.64 0.31
C VAL A 14 25.35 20.06 -1.04
N ASP A 15 26.41 20.61 -1.62
CA ASP A 15 27.01 20.09 -2.86
C ASP A 15 27.49 18.64 -2.71
N ALA A 16 28.09 18.27 -1.57
CA ALA A 16 28.50 16.89 -1.31
C ALA A 16 27.31 15.94 -1.16
N LEU A 17 26.23 16.38 -0.51
CA LEU A 17 25.01 15.58 -0.37
C LEU A 17 24.34 15.35 -1.73
N GLU A 18 24.30 16.37 -2.58
CA GLU A 18 23.72 16.29 -3.92
C GLU A 18 24.59 15.47 -4.88
N SER A 19 25.90 15.75 -4.95
CA SER A 19 26.79 15.15 -5.96
C SER A 19 27.26 13.73 -5.64
N GLN A 20 27.28 13.33 -4.37
CA GLN A 20 27.82 12.03 -3.94
C GLN A 20 26.77 11.16 -3.27
N TYR A 21 26.00 11.72 -2.34
CA TYR A 21 25.15 10.92 -1.46
C TYR A 21 23.84 10.51 -2.13
N LEU A 22 23.14 11.45 -2.78
CA LEU A 22 21.90 11.16 -3.50
C LEU A 22 22.12 10.14 -4.66
N PRO A 23 23.14 10.27 -5.53
CA PRO A 23 23.44 9.26 -6.55
C PRO A 23 23.77 7.88 -5.96
N ALA A 24 24.46 7.83 -4.82
CA ALA A 24 24.77 6.56 -4.16
C ALA A 24 23.52 5.81 -3.71
N ILE A 25 22.49 6.53 -3.24
CA ILE A 25 21.20 5.97 -2.84
C ILE A 25 20.39 5.53 -4.05
N LEU A 26 20.34 6.36 -5.10
CA LEU A 26 19.69 6.01 -6.37
C LEU A 26 20.32 4.78 -7.05
N ALA A 27 21.60 4.52 -6.81
CA ALA A 27 22.29 3.34 -7.32
C ALA A 27 22.03 2.07 -6.49
N LEU A 28 21.49 2.16 -5.26
CA LEU A 28 21.28 0.99 -4.38
C LEU A 28 20.43 -0.13 -5.01
N PRO A 29 19.32 0.15 -5.73
CA PRO A 29 18.55 -0.90 -6.40
C PRO A 29 19.37 -1.70 -7.42
N SER A 30 20.36 -1.05 -8.04
CA SER A 30 21.20 -1.61 -9.11
C SER A 30 22.51 -2.26 -8.62
N ARG A 31 22.87 -2.12 -7.33
CA ARG A 31 24.13 -2.66 -6.79
C ARG A 31 24.04 -4.17 -6.57
N ALA A 32 25.11 -4.88 -6.91
CA ALA A 32 25.28 -6.29 -6.57
C ALA A 32 25.34 -6.44 -5.03
N CYS A 33 24.28 -7.00 -4.45
CA CYS A 33 24.24 -7.34 -3.03
C CYS A 33 24.65 -8.80 -2.89
N VAL A 34 25.88 -9.05 -2.44
CA VAL A 34 26.30 -10.40 -2.04
C VAL A 34 25.79 -10.61 -0.62
N ILE A 35 24.61 -11.19 -0.48
CA ILE A 35 24.11 -11.65 0.82
C ILE A 35 24.92 -12.93 1.13
N PRO A 36 25.75 -12.96 2.19
CA PRO A 36 26.40 -14.20 2.59
C PRO A 36 25.34 -15.12 3.19
N LEU A 37 24.76 -15.97 2.36
CA LEU A 37 23.97 -17.10 2.83
C LEU A 37 24.97 -18.18 3.26
N SER A 38 24.88 -18.61 4.50
CA SER A 38 25.67 -19.71 5.05
C SER A 38 25.51 -20.93 4.13
N SER A 39 26.61 -21.39 3.54
CA SER A 39 26.65 -22.63 2.78
C SER A 39 26.21 -23.78 3.67
N ILE A 40 24.97 -24.22 3.53
CA ILE A 40 24.59 -25.54 4.01
C ILE A 40 25.19 -26.49 2.99
N ASP A 41 26.37 -27.02 3.32
CA ASP A 41 26.99 -28.14 2.60
C ASP A 41 25.97 -29.28 2.56
N ALA A 42 25.23 -29.37 1.45
CA ALA A 42 24.51 -30.57 1.06
C ALA A 42 25.57 -31.61 0.69
N SER A 43 26.13 -32.22 1.73
CA SER A 43 26.95 -33.41 1.63
C SER A 43 26.04 -34.54 1.16
N THR A 44 25.97 -34.72 -0.16
CA THR A 44 25.41 -35.91 -0.80
C THR A 44 26.19 -37.12 -0.30
N SER A 45 25.58 -37.82 0.64
CA SER A 45 26.02 -39.12 1.14
C SER A 45 25.87 -40.16 0.03
N ASN A 46 26.96 -40.44 -0.69
CA ASN A 46 27.04 -41.62 -1.55
C ASN A 46 27.12 -42.88 -0.67
N GLY A 47 25.96 -43.40 -0.30
CA GLY A 47 25.82 -44.75 0.23
C GLY A 47 25.75 -45.75 -0.92
N LYS A 48 26.71 -46.69 -0.97
CA LYS A 48 26.50 -48.02 -1.57
C LYS A 48 27.52 -49.03 -1.03
N ASP A 49 27.08 -49.78 -0.02
CA ASP A 49 27.56 -51.11 0.30
C ASP A 49 27.18 -52.10 -0.82
N GLY A 50 28.05 -53.08 -1.11
CA GLY A 50 27.62 -54.34 -1.76
C GLY A 50 28.52 -54.97 -2.86
N MET A 51 29.68 -55.49 -2.48
CA MET A 51 30.28 -56.79 -2.86
C MET A 51 30.06 -57.39 -4.28
N GLY A 52 31.15 -57.60 -5.06
CA GLY A 52 31.14 -58.62 -6.13
C GLY A 52 32.17 -58.54 -7.28
N SER A 53 33.43 -58.90 -7.01
CA SER A 53 34.40 -59.60 -7.89
C SER A 53 34.70 -59.13 -9.35
N SER A 54 35.98 -58.70 -9.49
CA SER A 54 36.98 -59.10 -10.50
C SER A 54 37.01 -58.51 -11.93
N ARG A 55 38.16 -57.84 -12.16
CA ARG A 55 39.04 -57.75 -13.35
C ARG A 55 39.06 -56.44 -14.16
N LEU A 56 40.29 -55.96 -14.27
CA LEU A 56 40.85 -54.83 -15.00
C LEU A 56 40.56 -54.93 -16.51
N ASP A 57 40.22 -53.82 -17.15
CA ASP A 57 41.11 -53.10 -18.08
C ASP A 57 40.41 -51.88 -18.72
N ASP A 58 41.22 -50.86 -19.01
CA ASP A 58 41.06 -49.72 -19.94
C ASP A 58 40.24 -48.45 -19.59
N ASP A 59 41.02 -47.36 -19.46
CA ASP A 59 40.76 -45.90 -19.60
C ASP A 59 39.91 -45.51 -20.84
N PRO A 60 39.55 -44.23 -21.07
CA PRO A 60 39.27 -43.10 -20.18
C PRO A 60 37.97 -42.38 -20.62
N GLU A 61 36.90 -42.40 -19.82
CA GLU A 61 35.73 -41.57 -20.11
C GLU A 61 35.50 -40.60 -18.96
N ALA A 62 35.57 -39.32 -19.31
CA ALA A 62 35.12 -38.21 -18.49
C ALA A 62 33.80 -38.62 -17.83
N GLU A 63 33.75 -38.55 -16.50
CA GLU A 63 32.51 -38.40 -15.77
C GLU A 63 31.85 -37.11 -16.29
N GLN A 64 31.14 -37.21 -17.41
CA GLN A 64 30.06 -36.32 -17.76
C GLN A 64 29.11 -36.48 -16.58
N ILE A 65 29.19 -35.53 -15.65
CA ILE A 65 28.12 -35.26 -14.72
C ILE A 65 26.93 -34.98 -15.63
N GLU A 66 26.15 -36.01 -15.95
CA GLU A 66 24.82 -35.88 -16.52
C GLU A 66 24.02 -35.17 -15.43
N VAL A 67 24.09 -33.83 -15.43
CA VAL A 67 23.25 -33.01 -14.59
C VAL A 67 21.83 -33.36 -15.02
N SER A 68 21.12 -34.10 -14.18
CA SER A 68 19.77 -34.53 -14.47
C SER A 68 18.93 -33.29 -14.78
N PHE A 69 18.00 -33.38 -15.72
CA PHE A 69 17.09 -32.28 -16.03
C PHE A 69 16.34 -31.80 -14.77
N SER A 70 16.08 -32.70 -13.82
CA SER A 70 15.57 -32.34 -12.49
C SER A 70 16.49 -31.40 -11.72
N ASP A 71 17.80 -31.63 -11.79
CA ASP A 71 18.81 -30.88 -11.04
C ASP A 71 19.04 -29.52 -11.70
N MET A 72 18.99 -29.44 -13.04
CA MET A 72 18.96 -28.15 -13.75
C MET A 72 17.71 -27.33 -13.42
N LEU A 73 16.54 -27.95 -13.30
CA LEU A 73 15.31 -27.25 -12.90
C LEU A 73 15.35 -26.79 -11.45
N LEU A 74 15.84 -27.63 -10.54
CA LEU A 74 16.02 -27.25 -9.14
C LEU A 74 17.00 -26.09 -9.01
N GLN A 75 18.14 -26.17 -9.70
CA GLN A 75 19.13 -25.10 -9.72
C GLN A 75 18.54 -23.80 -10.29
N ALA A 76 17.77 -23.85 -11.38
CA ALA A 76 17.14 -22.65 -11.94
C ALA A 76 16.08 -22.04 -11.00
N VAL A 77 15.35 -22.88 -10.26
CA VAL A 77 14.38 -22.41 -9.24
C VAL A 77 15.09 -21.81 -8.03
N ASP A 78 16.19 -22.40 -7.60
CA ASP A 78 17.00 -21.88 -6.50
C ASP A 78 17.65 -20.55 -6.86
N GLU A 79 18.20 -20.43 -8.08
CA GLU A 79 18.75 -19.18 -8.62
C GLU A 79 17.68 -18.07 -8.73
N ASP A 80 16.47 -18.39 -9.20
CA ASP A 80 15.36 -17.43 -9.29
C ASP A 80 14.87 -16.98 -7.89
N LEU A 81 14.79 -17.92 -6.94
CA LEU A 81 14.42 -17.61 -5.56
C LEU A 81 15.47 -16.72 -4.87
N GLU A 82 16.75 -17.02 -5.06
CA GLU A 82 17.84 -16.19 -4.56
C GLU A 82 17.81 -14.79 -5.16
N GLN A 83 17.58 -14.67 -6.47
CA GLN A 83 17.46 -13.39 -7.13
C GLN A 83 16.30 -12.57 -6.56
N SER A 84 15.12 -13.19 -6.40
CA SER A 84 13.94 -12.54 -5.82
C SER A 84 14.19 -12.03 -4.40
N LEU A 85 14.84 -12.83 -3.56
CA LEU A 85 15.19 -12.43 -2.19
C LEU A 85 16.22 -11.29 -2.16
N GLN A 86 17.19 -11.30 -3.08
CA GLN A 86 18.17 -10.21 -3.20
C GLN A 86 17.51 -8.91 -3.68
N GLU A 87 16.62 -8.97 -4.65
CA GLU A 87 15.89 -7.80 -5.14
C GLU A 87 15.04 -7.18 -4.02
N GLU A 88 14.33 -8.00 -3.26
CA GLU A 88 13.55 -7.54 -2.10
C GLU A 88 14.45 -6.91 -1.02
N ALA A 89 15.60 -7.50 -0.74
CA ALA A 89 16.56 -6.93 0.21
C ALA A 89 17.08 -5.57 -0.26
N ARG A 90 17.33 -5.39 -1.56
CA ARG A 90 17.74 -4.09 -2.15
C ARG A 90 16.64 -3.05 -2.04
N LEU A 91 15.39 -3.42 -2.29
CA LEU A 91 14.21 -2.54 -2.10
C LEU A 91 14.13 -2.04 -0.65
N ILE A 92 14.16 -2.96 0.32
CA ILE A 92 14.15 -2.61 1.76
C ILE A 92 15.33 -1.69 2.11
N MET A 93 16.53 -2.03 1.65
CA MET A 93 17.74 -1.24 1.93
C MET A 93 17.63 0.17 1.33
N THR A 94 17.10 0.29 0.11
CA THR A 94 16.90 1.57 -0.58
C THR A 94 15.89 2.43 0.17
N ILE A 95 14.75 1.86 0.56
CA ILE A 95 13.71 2.56 1.32
C ILE A 95 14.27 3.11 2.63
N ASN A 96 14.91 2.25 3.44
CA ASN A 96 15.44 2.68 4.74
C ASN A 96 16.56 3.71 4.57
N SER A 97 17.44 3.51 3.59
CA SER A 97 18.55 4.42 3.35
C SER A 97 18.05 5.78 2.88
N ALA A 98 17.11 5.83 1.93
CA ALA A 98 16.49 7.07 1.46
C ALA A 98 15.71 7.77 2.58
N PHE A 99 14.95 7.02 3.39
CA PHE A 99 14.22 7.59 4.53
C PHE A 99 15.15 8.21 5.57
N MET A 100 16.16 7.46 6.04
CA MET A 100 17.12 7.95 7.02
C MET A 100 17.93 9.14 6.50
N SER A 101 18.22 9.15 5.19
CA SER A 101 18.88 10.27 4.52
C SER A 101 18.00 11.51 4.49
N GLY A 102 16.72 11.37 4.15
CA GLY A 102 15.76 12.47 4.22
C GLY A 102 15.62 13.04 5.62
N GLU A 103 15.54 12.19 6.65
CA GLU A 103 15.48 12.64 8.05
C GLU A 103 16.77 13.36 8.49
N PHE A 104 17.93 12.88 8.03
CA PHE A 104 19.21 13.54 8.27
C PHE A 104 19.25 14.93 7.63
N VAL A 105 18.86 15.04 6.35
CA VAL A 105 18.83 16.31 5.61
C VAL A 105 17.86 17.30 6.26
N ARG A 106 16.65 16.87 6.62
CA ARG A 106 15.66 17.69 7.33
C ARG A 106 16.19 18.17 8.69
N THR A 107 16.87 17.29 9.43
CA THR A 107 17.50 17.67 10.71
C THR A 107 18.64 18.67 10.50
N LEU A 108 19.43 18.50 9.44
CA LEU A 108 20.51 19.41 9.08
C LEU A 108 19.98 20.79 8.70
N GLU A 109 18.91 20.85 7.89
CA GLU A 109 18.19 22.07 7.53
C GLU A 109 17.77 22.85 8.78
N GLY A 110 17.07 22.21 9.71
CA GLY A 110 16.65 22.85 10.97
C GLY A 110 17.82 23.32 11.84
N LYS A 111 18.95 22.59 11.84
CA LYS A 111 20.17 23.01 12.55
C LYS A 111 20.85 24.21 11.90
N ILE A 112 20.87 24.27 10.56
CA ILE A 112 21.43 25.42 9.82
C ILE A 112 20.56 26.65 10.09
N ASP A 113 19.23 26.52 10.07
CA ASP A 113 18.31 27.61 10.35
C ASP A 113 18.46 28.16 11.79
N ALA A 114 18.50 27.26 12.78
CA ALA A 114 18.75 27.62 14.17
C ALA A 114 20.13 28.27 14.38
N PHE A 115 21.16 27.78 13.69
CA PHE A 115 22.50 28.37 13.74
C PHE A 115 22.55 29.75 13.10
N SER A 116 21.87 29.92 11.97
CA SER A 116 21.76 31.20 11.24
C SER A 116 21.07 32.25 12.10
N SER A 117 19.91 31.93 12.67
CA SER A 117 19.15 32.85 13.53
C SER A 117 19.89 33.22 14.83
N THR A 118 20.66 32.29 15.41
CA THR A 118 21.39 32.52 16.67
C THR A 118 22.69 33.29 16.45
N SER A 119 23.45 32.94 15.41
CA SER A 119 24.81 33.47 15.20
C SER A 119 24.82 34.72 14.31
N PHE A 120 23.83 34.86 13.44
CA PHE A 120 23.74 35.89 12.41
C PHE A 120 22.31 36.49 12.31
N PRO A 121 21.77 37.06 13.40
CA PRO A 121 20.37 37.52 13.46
C PRO A 121 20.07 38.72 12.55
N THR A 122 21.10 39.46 12.12
CA THR A 122 20.95 40.64 11.26
C THR A 122 21.23 40.36 9.77
N ASP A 123 21.74 39.17 9.46
CA ASP A 123 22.08 38.76 8.10
C ASP A 123 20.94 37.95 7.47
N VAL A 124 20.96 37.79 6.14
CA VAL A 124 20.02 36.94 5.42
C VAL A 124 20.20 35.48 5.86
N PRO A 125 19.12 34.70 6.09
CA PRO A 125 19.23 33.30 6.48
C PRO A 125 20.11 32.50 5.52
N ILE A 126 21.05 31.71 6.06
CA ILE A 126 22.01 30.94 5.26
C ILE A 126 21.31 30.03 4.25
N LEU A 127 20.16 29.46 4.61
CA LEU A 127 19.36 28.58 3.75
C LEU A 127 18.85 29.27 2.47
N GLU A 128 18.52 30.57 2.53
CA GLU A 128 18.04 31.34 1.37
C GLU A 128 19.17 31.66 0.38
N CYS A 129 20.42 31.58 0.84
CA CYS A 129 21.62 31.90 0.06
C CYS A 129 22.24 30.65 -0.61
N LEU A 130 21.62 29.48 -0.49
CA LEU A 130 22.16 28.24 -1.05
C LEU A 130 21.90 28.14 -2.57
N PRO A 131 22.89 27.70 -3.38
CA PRO A 131 22.70 27.45 -4.81
C PRO A 131 21.67 26.37 -5.11
N THR A 132 21.67 25.30 -4.30
CA THR A 132 20.68 24.22 -4.34
C THR A 132 19.87 24.25 -3.05
N SER A 133 18.55 24.20 -3.17
CA SER A 133 17.66 24.13 -2.02
C SER A 133 17.82 22.79 -1.31
N ILE A 134 18.17 22.82 -0.02
CA ILE A 134 18.25 21.62 0.82
C ILE A 134 16.87 20.94 0.95
N HIS A 135 15.79 21.71 0.81
CA HIS A 135 14.42 21.21 0.81
C HIS A 135 14.15 20.30 -0.39
N ASP A 136 14.64 20.67 -1.59
CA ASP A 136 14.43 19.90 -2.82
C ASP A 136 15.06 18.50 -2.71
N MET A 137 16.20 18.39 -2.00
CA MET A 137 16.84 17.11 -1.72
C MET A 137 16.04 16.25 -0.71
N SER A 138 15.44 16.87 0.30
CA SER A 138 14.53 16.17 1.22
C SER A 138 13.30 15.63 0.48
N GLU A 139 12.76 16.41 -0.45
CA GLU A 139 11.66 16.01 -1.32
C GLU A 139 12.05 14.88 -2.28
N ALA A 140 13.27 14.91 -2.83
CA ALA A 140 13.79 13.82 -3.65
C ALA A 140 13.85 12.50 -2.87
N PHE A 141 14.38 12.51 -1.63
CA PHE A 141 14.41 11.31 -0.79
C PHE A 141 13.00 10.82 -0.44
N ARG A 142 12.07 11.72 -0.14
CA ARG A 142 10.67 11.38 0.10
C ARG A 142 10.02 10.72 -1.11
N SER A 143 10.29 11.24 -2.32
CA SER A 143 9.79 10.67 -3.56
C SER A 143 10.37 9.27 -3.83
N ILE A 144 11.66 9.05 -3.55
CA ILE A 144 12.28 7.71 -3.66
C ILE A 144 11.56 6.73 -2.73
N VAL A 145 11.39 7.08 -1.44
CA VAL A 145 10.68 6.23 -0.48
C VAL A 145 9.28 5.89 -0.98
N ALA A 146 8.52 6.89 -1.43
CA ALA A 146 7.17 6.67 -1.95
C ALA A 146 7.15 5.72 -3.15
N ASN A 147 8.05 5.91 -4.13
CA ASN A 147 8.12 5.07 -5.33
C ASN A 147 8.49 3.62 -4.99
N GLU A 148 9.49 3.41 -4.14
CA GLU A 148 9.93 2.07 -3.75
C GLU A 148 8.88 1.34 -2.90
N VAL A 149 8.13 2.06 -2.03
CA VAL A 149 6.96 1.49 -1.33
C VAL A 149 5.90 1.02 -2.33
N GLN A 150 5.63 1.80 -3.38
CA GLN A 150 4.69 1.38 -4.43
C GLN A 150 5.18 0.14 -5.20
N GLU A 151 6.49 0.02 -5.39
CA GLU A 151 7.11 -1.14 -6.04
C GLU A 151 7.07 -2.40 -5.17
N VAL A 152 7.25 -2.29 -3.85
CA VAL A 152 7.02 -3.42 -2.93
C VAL A 152 5.59 -3.95 -3.08
N LEU A 153 4.59 -3.05 -3.15
CA LEU A 153 3.19 -3.43 -3.31
C LEU A 153 2.88 -4.07 -4.66
N SER A 154 3.50 -3.56 -5.73
CA SER A 154 3.32 -4.07 -7.10
C SER A 154 3.79 -5.53 -7.21
N ARG A 155 4.86 -5.88 -6.49
CA ARG A 155 5.46 -7.22 -6.49
C ARG A 155 4.70 -8.22 -5.62
N THR A 156 4.08 -7.75 -4.54
CA THR A 156 3.46 -8.58 -3.51
C THR A 156 1.94 -8.62 -3.64
N LEU A 157 1.25 -7.67 -3.00
CA LEU A 157 -0.18 -7.72 -2.75
C LEU A 157 -1.01 -7.45 -4.00
N ARG A 158 -0.59 -6.51 -4.86
CA ARG A 158 -1.39 -6.05 -6.01
C ARG A 158 -1.67 -7.14 -7.05
N LYS A 159 -0.80 -8.15 -7.15
CA LYS A 159 -0.98 -9.25 -8.11
C LYS A 159 -2.08 -10.22 -7.69
N ARG A 160 -2.19 -10.50 -6.39
CA ARG A 160 -3.03 -11.57 -5.84
C ARG A 160 -4.31 -11.05 -5.19
N LEU A 161 -4.19 -9.99 -4.40
CA LEU A 161 -5.23 -9.56 -3.49
C LEU A 161 -6.54 -9.09 -4.18
N PRO A 162 -6.50 -8.41 -5.35
CA PRO A 162 -7.73 -8.10 -6.10
C PRO A 162 -8.53 -9.35 -6.47
N GLN A 163 -7.85 -10.41 -6.93
CA GLN A 163 -8.50 -11.66 -7.33
C GLN A 163 -9.09 -12.40 -6.12
N VAL A 164 -8.38 -12.38 -4.99
CA VAL A 164 -8.88 -12.94 -3.72
C VAL A 164 -10.14 -12.21 -3.28
N ILE A 165 -10.13 -10.87 -3.29
CA ILE A 165 -11.31 -10.06 -2.91
C ILE A 165 -12.48 -10.32 -3.85
N GLN A 166 -12.25 -10.35 -5.17
CA GLN A 166 -13.31 -10.65 -6.15
C GLN A 166 -13.91 -12.05 -5.92
N ARG A 167 -13.08 -13.05 -5.70
CA ARG A 167 -13.52 -14.41 -5.41
C ARG A 167 -14.31 -14.49 -4.10
N GLN A 168 -13.82 -13.86 -3.04
CA GLN A 168 -14.46 -13.82 -1.73
C GLN A 168 -15.80 -13.05 -1.79
N MET A 169 -15.84 -11.96 -2.54
CA MET A 169 -17.05 -11.21 -2.83
C MET A 169 -18.07 -12.10 -3.55
N ALA A 170 -17.66 -12.92 -4.52
CA ALA A 170 -18.55 -13.83 -5.23
C ALA A 170 -19.05 -15.00 -4.37
N GLU A 171 -18.16 -15.66 -3.65
CA GLU A 171 -18.43 -16.93 -2.95
C GLU A 171 -18.97 -16.75 -1.52
N GLN A 172 -18.39 -15.82 -0.74
CA GLN A 172 -18.61 -15.77 0.70
C GLN A 172 -19.43 -14.56 1.15
N PHE A 173 -19.30 -13.42 0.48
CA PHE A 173 -19.95 -12.20 0.95
C PHE A 173 -21.45 -12.25 0.59
N GLN A 174 -22.30 -12.20 1.61
CA GLN A 174 -23.74 -12.22 1.49
C GLN A 174 -24.30 -11.09 2.35
N TYR A 175 -25.13 -10.24 1.74
CA TYR A 175 -25.72 -9.08 2.41
C TYR A 175 -27.25 -9.12 2.41
N VAL A 176 -27.84 -10.27 2.08
CA VAL A 176 -29.23 -10.58 2.42
C VAL A 176 -29.19 -11.51 3.62
N LEU A 177 -29.37 -10.94 4.81
CA LEU A 177 -29.15 -11.64 6.07
C LEU A 177 -30.44 -11.86 6.84
N THR A 178 -30.52 -12.99 7.54
CA THR A 178 -31.46 -13.20 8.64
C THR A 178 -30.88 -12.66 9.95
N ALA A 179 -31.71 -12.43 10.96
CA ALA A 179 -31.26 -12.03 12.30
C ALA A 179 -30.24 -13.03 12.89
N SER A 180 -30.48 -14.34 12.71
CA SER A 180 -29.55 -15.37 13.17
C SER A 180 -28.18 -15.31 12.48
N GLN A 181 -28.13 -15.03 11.18
CA GLN A 181 -26.86 -14.88 10.45
C GLN A 181 -26.11 -13.63 10.90
N TYR A 182 -26.83 -12.52 11.11
CA TYR A 182 -26.27 -11.28 11.63
C TYR A 182 -25.62 -11.49 13.01
N ASP A 183 -26.30 -12.18 13.93
CA ASP A 183 -25.78 -12.50 15.27
C ASP A 183 -24.55 -13.43 15.21
N VAL A 184 -24.56 -14.41 14.31
CA VAL A 184 -23.42 -15.31 14.08
C VAL A 184 -22.20 -14.53 13.60
N PHE A 185 -22.35 -13.62 12.64
CA PHE A 185 -21.24 -12.76 12.21
C PHE A 185 -20.73 -11.87 13.34
N GLY A 186 -21.63 -11.39 14.20
CA GLY A 186 -21.26 -10.59 15.35
C GLY A 186 -20.43 -11.31 16.41
N SER A 187 -20.53 -12.64 16.50
CA SER A 187 -19.85 -13.47 17.51
C SER A 187 -18.65 -14.24 16.95
N GLN A 188 -18.75 -14.77 15.73
CA GLN A 188 -17.70 -15.60 15.11
C GLN A 188 -16.80 -14.81 14.14
N GLY A 189 -17.18 -13.57 13.82
CA GLY A 189 -16.49 -12.72 12.85
C GLY A 189 -16.98 -12.98 11.42
N SER A 190 -16.99 -11.92 10.62
CA SER A 190 -17.54 -11.96 9.29
C SER A 190 -16.54 -12.40 8.22
N PRO A 191 -16.98 -12.72 6.98
CA PRO A 191 -16.07 -13.00 5.87
C PRO A 191 -15.07 -11.87 5.61
N LEU A 192 -15.49 -10.59 5.64
CA LEU A 192 -14.59 -9.46 5.42
C LEU A 192 -13.55 -9.35 6.55
N GLN A 193 -13.96 -9.55 7.80
CA GLN A 193 -13.04 -9.53 8.92
C GLN A 193 -12.00 -10.64 8.82
N ARG A 194 -12.40 -11.85 8.40
CA ARG A 194 -11.47 -12.97 8.18
C ARG A 194 -10.51 -12.70 7.03
N LEU A 195 -10.98 -12.09 5.94
CA LEU A 195 -10.15 -11.65 4.82
C LEU A 195 -9.10 -10.66 5.30
N LEU A 196 -9.51 -9.62 6.03
CA LEU A 196 -8.58 -8.61 6.58
C LEU A 196 -7.54 -9.25 7.51
N GLU A 197 -7.99 -10.14 8.39
CA GLU A 197 -7.11 -10.83 9.33
C GLU A 197 -6.05 -11.67 8.60
N GLN A 198 -6.43 -12.38 7.54
CA GLN A 198 -5.51 -13.23 6.77
C GLN A 198 -4.58 -12.42 5.88
N GLU A 199 -5.13 -11.46 5.14
CA GLU A 199 -4.45 -10.77 4.04
C GLU A 199 -3.65 -9.55 4.49
N VAL A 200 -3.98 -8.98 5.65
CA VAL A 200 -3.28 -7.82 6.22
C VAL A 200 -2.61 -8.18 7.55
N MET A 201 -3.39 -8.59 8.56
CA MET A 201 -2.87 -8.74 9.94
C MET A 201 -1.91 -9.93 10.14
N LYS A 202 -2.18 -11.03 9.44
CA LYS A 202 -1.38 -12.27 9.49
C LYS A 202 -0.53 -12.49 8.25
N ASN A 203 -0.50 -11.52 7.35
CA ASN A 203 0.29 -11.61 6.14
C ASN A 203 1.78 -11.72 6.47
N ARG A 204 2.42 -12.78 5.94
CA ARG A 204 3.83 -13.07 6.22
C ARG A 204 4.77 -12.02 5.66
N GLU A 205 4.47 -11.48 4.49
CA GLU A 205 5.28 -10.46 3.80
C GLU A 205 5.19 -9.14 4.55
N LEU A 206 3.98 -8.68 4.90
CA LEU A 206 3.82 -7.45 5.68
C LEU A 206 4.50 -7.51 7.05
N ARG A 207 4.42 -8.66 7.75
CA ARG A 207 5.15 -8.86 9.01
C ARG A 207 6.67 -8.88 8.85
N ARG A 208 7.17 -9.28 7.68
CA ARG A 208 8.60 -9.18 7.36
C ARG A 208 9.00 -7.73 7.14
N TYR A 209 8.20 -6.97 6.40
CA TYR A 209 8.43 -5.54 6.19
C TYR A 209 8.32 -4.74 7.48
N GLU A 210 7.39 -5.06 8.37
CA GLU A 210 7.29 -4.45 9.71
C GLU A 210 8.60 -4.55 10.52
N ARG A 211 9.32 -5.67 10.38
CA ARG A 211 10.59 -5.90 11.08
C ARG A 211 11.79 -5.29 10.36
N ALA A 212 11.68 -5.07 9.06
CA ALA A 212 12.81 -4.73 8.20
C ALA A 212 12.83 -3.24 7.82
N LEU A 213 11.68 -2.59 7.73
CA LEU A 213 11.55 -1.17 7.40
C LEU A 213 11.61 -0.30 8.66
N CYS A 214 11.98 0.97 8.48
CA CYS A 214 11.74 2.00 9.49
C CYS A 214 10.22 2.21 9.69
N ASN A 215 9.82 2.68 10.88
CA ASN A 215 8.40 2.83 11.24
C ASN A 215 7.61 3.68 10.24
N ALA A 216 8.11 4.85 9.84
CA ALA A 216 7.37 5.74 8.94
C ALA A 216 7.18 5.16 7.53
N PRO A 217 8.21 4.60 6.85
CA PRO A 217 8.00 3.88 5.60
C PRO A 217 7.10 2.64 5.71
N PHE A 218 7.12 1.93 6.85
CA PHE A 218 6.17 0.84 7.08
C PHE A 218 4.73 1.36 7.21
N GLU A 219 4.54 2.48 7.92
CA GLU A 219 3.25 3.15 8.00
C GLU A 219 2.76 3.65 6.63
N ASP A 220 3.66 4.20 5.78
CA ASP A 220 3.38 4.55 4.37
C ASP A 220 2.94 3.32 3.57
N LEU A 221 3.62 2.18 3.77
CA LEU A 221 3.26 0.91 3.12
C LEU A 221 1.86 0.47 3.50
N ILE A 222 1.53 0.45 4.80
CA ILE A 222 0.19 0.05 5.26
C ILE A 222 -0.89 1.02 4.79
N GLU A 223 -0.63 2.33 4.81
CA GLU A 223 -1.56 3.32 4.26
C GLU A 223 -1.90 3.03 2.79
N ALA A 224 -0.90 2.72 1.97
CA ALA A 224 -1.09 2.37 0.58
C ALA A 224 -1.80 1.00 0.39
N VAL A 225 -1.50 -0.02 1.23
CA VAL A 225 -2.25 -1.29 1.25
C VAL A 225 -3.72 -1.04 1.52
N VAL A 226 -4.02 -0.20 2.51
CA VAL A 226 -5.39 0.11 2.93
C VAL A 226 -6.12 0.85 1.82
N GLN A 227 -5.49 1.82 1.17
CA GLN A 227 -6.07 2.54 0.03
C GLN A 227 -6.41 1.60 -1.13
N ASP A 228 -5.53 0.65 -1.45
CA ASP A 228 -5.79 -0.36 -2.47
C ASP A 228 -6.91 -1.32 -2.05
N LEU A 229 -6.88 -1.78 -0.79
CA LEU A 229 -7.88 -2.69 -0.23
C LEU A 229 -9.28 -2.09 -0.27
N THR A 230 -9.45 -0.84 0.15
CA THR A 230 -10.75 -0.16 0.12
C THR A 230 -11.25 0.01 -1.31
N SER A 231 -10.34 0.35 -2.24
CA SER A 231 -10.64 0.48 -3.67
C SER A 231 -11.06 -0.85 -4.31
N TRP A 232 -10.37 -1.96 -4.01
CA TRP A 232 -10.72 -3.28 -4.53
C TRP A 232 -12.03 -3.80 -3.95
N LEU A 233 -12.28 -3.54 -2.66
CA LEU A 233 -13.54 -3.90 -2.01
C LEU A 233 -14.71 -3.13 -2.63
N GLU A 234 -14.57 -1.82 -2.81
CA GLU A 234 -15.55 -0.98 -3.52
C GLU A 234 -15.85 -1.53 -4.91
N ASN A 235 -14.81 -1.76 -5.71
CA ASN A 235 -14.94 -2.26 -7.08
C ASN A 235 -15.62 -3.63 -7.12
N ALA A 236 -15.25 -4.56 -6.21
CA ALA A 236 -15.87 -5.87 -6.14
C ALA A 236 -17.35 -5.79 -5.73
N LEU A 237 -17.69 -4.92 -4.78
CA LEU A 237 -19.06 -4.70 -4.34
C LEU A 237 -19.92 -4.17 -5.49
N LEU A 238 -19.46 -3.12 -6.18
CA LEU A 238 -20.17 -2.48 -7.30
C LEU A 238 -20.26 -3.39 -8.53
N ALA A 239 -19.22 -4.18 -8.82
CA ALA A 239 -19.23 -5.13 -9.94
C ALA A 239 -20.18 -6.30 -9.69
N SER A 240 -20.24 -6.82 -8.46
CA SER A 240 -21.10 -7.95 -8.11
C SER A 240 -22.59 -7.60 -8.07
N ARG A 241 -22.92 -6.33 -7.77
CA ARG A 241 -24.30 -5.81 -7.62
C ARG A 241 -25.17 -6.71 -6.75
N LYS A 242 -24.58 -7.34 -5.73
CA LYS A 242 -25.29 -8.28 -4.87
C LYS A 242 -26.43 -7.58 -4.12
N PRO A 243 -27.59 -8.26 -3.98
CA PRO A 243 -28.69 -7.71 -3.20
C PRO A 243 -28.29 -7.53 -1.74
N CYS A 244 -28.82 -6.49 -1.12
CA CYS A 244 -28.56 -6.11 0.26
C CYS A 244 -29.89 -5.78 0.96
N ASN A 245 -30.14 -6.31 2.15
CA ASN A 245 -31.27 -5.90 3.00
C ASN A 245 -30.79 -5.04 4.17
N ASP A 246 -31.71 -4.50 4.97
CA ASP A 246 -31.39 -3.66 6.14
C ASP A 246 -30.30 -4.25 7.05
N LEU A 247 -30.40 -5.54 7.38
CA LEU A 247 -29.42 -6.23 8.21
C LEU A 247 -28.06 -6.38 7.52
N GLY A 248 -28.04 -6.63 6.22
CA GLY A 248 -26.79 -6.67 5.44
C GLY A 248 -26.11 -5.31 5.33
N ALA A 249 -26.89 -4.23 5.20
CA ALA A 249 -26.36 -2.87 5.19
C ALA A 249 -25.72 -2.51 6.53
N LEU A 250 -26.37 -2.86 7.64
CA LEU A 250 -25.84 -2.69 8.98
C LEU A 250 -24.60 -3.56 9.23
N GLN A 251 -24.60 -4.80 8.71
CA GLN A 251 -23.44 -5.67 8.78
C GLN A 251 -22.25 -5.06 8.03
N LEU A 252 -22.44 -4.55 6.82
CA LEU A 252 -21.37 -3.89 6.06
C LEU A 252 -20.84 -2.65 6.79
N GLU A 253 -21.71 -1.85 7.41
CA GLU A 253 -21.31 -0.70 8.24
C GLU A 253 -20.38 -1.13 9.38
N ARG A 254 -20.78 -2.17 10.11
CA ARG A 254 -19.97 -2.74 11.18
C ARG A 254 -18.63 -3.25 10.66
N GLU A 255 -18.63 -3.99 9.56
CA GLU A 255 -17.41 -4.54 8.96
C GLU A 255 -16.42 -3.45 8.51
N VAL A 256 -16.90 -2.40 7.85
CA VAL A 256 -16.05 -1.28 7.39
C VAL A 256 -15.51 -0.50 8.58
N THR A 257 -16.32 -0.30 9.62
CA THR A 257 -15.89 0.36 10.86
C THR A 257 -14.84 -0.46 11.61
N ASP A 258 -15.08 -1.77 11.77
CA ASP A 258 -14.15 -2.70 12.40
C ASP A 258 -12.85 -2.82 11.59
N MET A 259 -12.94 -2.79 10.26
CA MET A 259 -11.78 -2.78 9.36
C MET A 259 -10.91 -1.57 9.62
N LEU A 260 -11.49 -0.35 9.60
CA LEU A 260 -10.76 0.89 9.92
C LEU A 260 -10.10 0.81 11.30
N ALA A 261 -10.85 0.39 12.33
CA ALA A 261 -10.34 0.30 13.69
C ALA A 261 -9.14 -0.65 13.79
N ARG A 262 -9.21 -1.81 13.13
CA ARG A 262 -8.11 -2.78 13.09
C ARG A 262 -6.90 -2.26 12.34
N VAL A 263 -7.05 -1.75 11.12
CA VAL A 263 -5.87 -1.30 10.35
C VAL A 263 -5.20 -0.08 10.98
N SER A 264 -5.96 0.74 11.72
CA SER A 264 -5.42 1.90 12.43
C SER A 264 -4.43 1.49 13.54
N THR A 265 -4.48 0.26 14.06
CA THR A 265 -3.49 -0.20 15.06
C THR A 265 -2.10 -0.37 14.46
N LEU A 266 -1.99 -0.54 13.15
CA LEU A 266 -0.71 -0.68 12.43
C LEU A 266 -0.09 0.68 12.08
N VAL A 267 -0.87 1.77 12.15
CA VAL A 267 -0.48 3.11 11.70
C VAL A 267 -0.83 4.15 12.78
N PRO A 268 -0.22 4.09 13.97
CA PRO A 268 -0.61 4.93 15.10
C PRO A 268 -0.35 6.42 14.90
N GLN A 269 0.55 6.80 13.99
CA GLN A 269 0.91 8.21 13.76
C GLN A 269 0.11 8.87 12.63
N LYS A 270 -0.76 8.14 11.93
CA LYS A 270 -1.54 8.67 10.80
C LYS A 270 -3.02 8.35 10.87
N SER A 271 -3.81 9.15 10.16
CA SER A 271 -5.24 8.89 9.98
C SER A 271 -5.51 8.19 8.67
N LEU A 272 -6.09 6.99 8.73
CA LEU A 272 -6.53 6.24 7.55
C LEU A 272 -7.94 6.63 7.08
N ARG A 273 -8.58 7.64 7.70
CA ARG A 273 -9.98 8.00 7.40
C ARG A 273 -10.20 8.36 5.93
N ALA A 274 -9.26 9.07 5.31
CA ALA A 274 -9.37 9.48 3.92
C ALA A 274 -9.50 8.27 2.97
N ALA A 275 -8.76 7.19 3.23
CA ALA A 275 -8.83 5.96 2.43
C ALA A 275 -10.19 5.23 2.52
N PHE A 276 -10.97 5.51 3.56
CA PHE A 276 -12.29 4.89 3.80
C PHE A 276 -13.47 5.80 3.43
N THR A 277 -13.25 7.08 3.16
CA THR A 277 -14.33 8.06 2.91
C THR A 277 -15.36 7.54 1.92
N ARG A 278 -14.90 7.01 0.78
CA ARG A 278 -15.77 6.46 -0.28
C ARG A 278 -16.58 5.26 0.20
N LEU A 279 -15.96 4.31 0.90
CA LEU A 279 -16.66 3.16 1.48
C LEU A 279 -17.71 3.59 2.50
N PHE A 280 -17.41 4.57 3.35
CA PHE A 280 -18.40 5.09 4.31
C PHE A 280 -19.58 5.76 3.61
N GLN A 281 -19.36 6.45 2.49
CA GLN A 281 -20.47 7.00 1.70
C GLN A 281 -21.30 5.89 1.02
N ILE A 282 -20.66 4.82 0.54
CA ILE A 282 -21.35 3.64 0.03
C ILE A 282 -22.23 3.02 1.12
N VAL A 283 -21.66 2.82 2.31
CA VAL A 283 -22.38 2.32 3.49
C VAL A 283 -23.53 3.24 3.88
N LEU A 284 -23.34 4.57 3.86
CA LEU A 284 -24.38 5.55 4.15
C LEU A 284 -25.57 5.39 3.20
N ILE A 285 -25.33 5.30 1.89
CA ILE A 285 -26.39 5.12 0.89
C ILE A 285 -27.11 3.78 1.12
N LEU A 286 -26.35 2.71 1.37
CA LEU A 286 -26.91 1.39 1.62
C LEU A 286 -27.68 1.32 2.95
N ASN A 287 -27.47 2.22 3.91
CA ASN A 287 -28.21 2.27 5.17
C ASN A 287 -29.37 3.28 5.19
N LEU A 288 -29.69 3.92 4.06
CA LEU A 288 -30.84 4.82 3.99
C LEU A 288 -32.15 4.06 4.29
N LEU A 289 -33.08 4.74 4.97
CA LEU A 289 -34.43 4.20 5.20
C LEU A 289 -35.31 4.29 3.95
N GLN A 290 -35.09 5.31 3.11
CA GLN A 290 -35.81 5.53 1.87
C GLN A 290 -34.87 6.10 0.79
N PRO A 291 -35.09 5.79 -0.50
CA PRO A 291 -34.24 6.30 -1.59
C PRO A 291 -34.13 7.82 -1.63
N THR A 292 -35.20 8.54 -1.26
CA THR A 292 -35.25 10.01 -1.30
C THR A 292 -34.39 10.69 -0.25
N HIS A 293 -34.02 10.00 0.85
CA HIS A 293 -33.16 10.55 1.90
C HIS A 293 -31.74 10.85 1.40
N VAL A 294 -31.33 10.32 0.25
CA VAL A 294 -30.05 10.67 -0.39
C VAL A 294 -29.93 12.17 -0.69
N LEU A 295 -31.06 12.87 -0.88
CA LEU A 295 -31.10 14.31 -1.15
C LEU A 295 -30.51 15.14 0.00
N ASP A 296 -30.66 14.67 1.24
CA ASP A 296 -30.16 15.36 2.43
C ASP A 296 -28.62 15.31 2.50
N TYR A 297 -28.01 14.33 1.84
CA TYR A 297 -26.56 14.10 1.81
C TYR A 297 -25.94 14.36 0.43
N LEU A 298 -26.74 14.85 -0.53
CA LEU A 298 -26.35 14.89 -1.94
C LEU A 298 -25.05 15.67 -2.16
N ALA A 299 -24.87 16.81 -1.50
CA ALA A 299 -23.65 17.61 -1.66
C ALA A 299 -22.39 16.82 -1.28
N SER A 300 -22.39 16.17 -0.12
CA SER A 300 -21.23 15.41 0.36
C SER A 300 -20.97 14.15 -0.46
N VAL A 301 -22.03 13.43 -0.82
CA VAL A 301 -21.91 12.17 -1.57
C VAL A 301 -21.45 12.42 -3.00
N ARG A 302 -21.81 13.55 -3.61
CA ARG A 302 -21.47 13.87 -5.01
C ARG A 302 -20.04 14.36 -5.20
N GLU A 303 -19.33 14.71 -4.14
CA GLU A 303 -17.88 15.00 -4.18
C GLU A 303 -17.08 13.75 -4.59
N GLU A 304 -17.57 12.57 -4.22
CA GLU A 304 -16.84 11.31 -4.38
C GLU A 304 -17.57 10.32 -5.30
N LEU A 305 -18.91 10.24 -5.26
CA LEU A 305 -19.69 9.22 -5.97
C LEU A 305 -20.42 9.78 -7.20
N SER A 306 -20.37 9.03 -8.29
CA SER A 306 -21.12 9.33 -9.51
C SER A 306 -22.62 9.08 -9.35
N MET A 307 -23.45 9.73 -10.18
CA MET A 307 -24.91 9.49 -10.17
C MET A 307 -25.24 8.02 -10.48
N GLU A 308 -24.50 7.39 -11.40
CA GLU A 308 -24.67 5.99 -11.76
C GLU A 308 -24.31 5.05 -10.60
N THR A 309 -23.24 5.38 -9.86
CA THR A 309 -22.85 4.64 -8.66
C THR A 309 -23.94 4.72 -7.59
N ILE A 310 -24.45 5.92 -7.30
CA ILE A 310 -25.52 6.10 -6.32
C ILE A 310 -26.77 5.32 -6.72
N GLU A 311 -27.16 5.38 -8.00
CA GLU A 311 -28.29 4.64 -8.52
C GLU A 311 -28.11 3.12 -8.39
N THR A 312 -26.92 2.62 -8.69
CA THR A 312 -26.57 1.21 -8.54
C THR A 312 -26.72 0.76 -7.09
N LEU A 313 -26.20 1.55 -6.14
CA LEU A 313 -26.30 1.26 -4.70
C LEU A 313 -27.74 1.26 -4.21
N LEU A 314 -28.55 2.24 -4.62
CA LEU A 314 -29.98 2.28 -4.29
C LEU A 314 -30.71 1.06 -4.84
N ARG A 315 -30.35 0.58 -6.04
CA ARG A 315 -30.94 -0.64 -6.64
C ARG A 315 -30.48 -1.93 -5.97
N MET A 316 -29.32 -1.96 -5.32
CA MET A 316 -28.87 -3.12 -4.58
C MET A 316 -29.73 -3.40 -3.34
N ARG A 317 -30.43 -2.39 -2.81
CA ARG A 317 -31.32 -2.56 -1.65
C ARG A 317 -32.62 -3.25 -2.05
N VAL A 318 -32.84 -4.46 -1.53
CA VAL A 318 -34.02 -5.29 -1.85
C VAL A 318 -35.33 -4.67 -1.36
N ASP A 319 -35.24 -3.85 -0.31
CA ASP A 319 -36.38 -3.18 0.32
C ASP A 319 -36.86 -1.96 -0.50
N PHE A 320 -36.05 -1.50 -1.45
CA PHE A 320 -36.35 -0.31 -2.25
C PHE A 320 -37.09 -0.68 -3.52
N LYS A 321 -38.32 -0.17 -3.65
CA LYS A 321 -39.09 -0.30 -4.89
C LYS A 321 -38.42 0.47 -6.04
N PRO A 322 -38.30 -0.11 -7.25
CA PRO A 322 -37.68 0.55 -8.40
C PRO A 322 -38.27 1.93 -8.72
N GLU A 323 -39.57 2.10 -8.56
CA GLU A 323 -40.29 3.38 -8.77
C GLU A 323 -39.81 4.47 -7.80
N ASN A 324 -39.55 4.10 -6.54
CA ASN A 324 -39.06 5.04 -5.54
C ASN A 324 -37.61 5.45 -5.82
N VAL A 325 -36.79 4.50 -6.31
CA VAL A 325 -35.41 4.78 -6.76
C VAL A 325 -35.43 5.74 -7.95
N ALA A 326 -36.24 5.46 -8.99
CA ALA A 326 -36.37 6.34 -10.15
C ALA A 326 -36.79 7.76 -9.75
N ARG A 327 -37.78 7.88 -8.85
CA ARG A 327 -38.22 9.18 -8.32
C ARG A 327 -37.10 9.92 -7.58
N ALA A 328 -36.31 9.22 -6.77
CA ALA A 328 -35.18 9.82 -6.08
C ALA A 328 -34.11 10.32 -7.08
N MET A 329 -33.79 9.51 -8.10
CA MET A 329 -32.85 9.89 -9.15
C MET A 329 -33.29 11.14 -9.93
N ASP A 330 -34.57 11.24 -10.28
CA ASP A 330 -35.14 12.42 -10.94
C ASP A 330 -35.02 13.68 -10.08
N GLN A 331 -35.28 13.55 -8.78
CA GLN A 331 -35.16 14.66 -7.83
C GLN A 331 -33.69 15.08 -7.64
N MET A 332 -32.78 14.11 -7.57
CA MET A 332 -31.33 14.36 -7.50
C MET A 332 -30.82 15.07 -8.75
N ALA A 333 -31.22 14.63 -9.94
CA ALA A 333 -30.81 15.24 -11.20
C ALA A 333 -31.27 16.72 -11.27
N LYS A 334 -32.49 17.01 -10.81
CA LYS A 334 -33.01 18.38 -10.70
C LYS A 334 -32.23 19.21 -9.68
N ALA A 335 -31.89 18.63 -8.53
CA ALA A 335 -31.12 19.30 -7.48
C ALA A 335 -29.68 19.60 -7.92
N ASP A 336 -29.00 18.65 -8.57
CA ASP A 336 -27.65 18.80 -9.11
C ASP A 336 -27.59 19.86 -10.22
N ALA A 337 -28.57 19.88 -11.14
CA ALA A 337 -28.70 20.91 -12.16
C ALA A 337 -28.95 22.31 -11.56
N LYS A 338 -29.77 22.39 -10.50
CA LYS A 338 -30.00 23.65 -9.76
C LYS A 338 -28.71 24.12 -9.07
N ALA A 339 -27.96 23.22 -8.43
CA ALA A 339 -26.70 23.56 -7.77
C ALA A 339 -25.65 24.10 -8.78
N LYS A 340 -25.52 23.46 -9.95
CA LYS A 340 -24.60 23.91 -11.02
C LYS A 340 -24.96 25.29 -11.57
N THR A 341 -26.24 25.59 -11.74
CA THR A 341 -26.70 26.91 -12.22
C THR A 341 -26.51 28.03 -11.19
N LEU A 342 -26.60 27.73 -9.90
CA LEU A 342 -26.27 28.66 -8.82
C LEU A 342 -24.75 28.88 -8.66
N GLY A 343 -23.94 27.83 -8.77
CA GLY A 343 -22.48 27.92 -8.73
C GLY A 343 -21.88 28.72 -9.88
N ALA A 344 -22.46 28.64 -11.08
CA ALA A 344 -22.03 29.41 -12.25
C ALA A 344 -22.32 30.93 -12.14
N ARG A 345 -23.26 31.35 -11.29
CA ARG A 345 -23.58 32.77 -11.04
C ARG A 345 -22.72 33.41 -9.93
N GLY A 346 -21.90 32.62 -9.22
CA GLY A 346 -21.16 33.04 -8.03
C GLY A 346 -19.67 33.31 -8.20
N ARG A 347 -19.10 33.21 -9.42
CA ARG A 347 -17.71 33.62 -9.69
C ARG A 347 -17.70 35.04 -10.29
N PRO A 348 -17.39 36.10 -9.53
CA PRO A 348 -17.04 37.37 -10.13
C PRO A 348 -15.70 37.21 -10.84
N SER A 349 -15.66 37.70 -12.08
CA SER A 349 -14.49 37.88 -12.95
C SER A 349 -13.42 38.75 -12.33
#